data_AF-W7JQM0-F1
#
_entry.id   AF-W7JQM0-F1
#
_cell.length_a   1.000
_cell.length_b   1.000
_cell.length_c   1.000
_cell.angle_alpha   90.00
_cell.angle_beta   90.00
_cell.angle_gamma   90.00
#
_symmetry.space_group_name_H-M   'P 1'
#
loop_
_entity.id
_entity.type
_entity.pdbx_description
1 polymer ?
#
loop_
_entity_poly.entity_id
_entity_poly.type
_entity_poly.pdbx_seq_one_letter_code
_entity_poly.pdbx_strand_id
1 'polypeptide(L)'
;MWKTTEIAAATQEAIAKGLAAGEAARIKAGIEAVISGVKSTLGIEKLGGAALESIIDANTYTKSSLISGYIEAEYIGSGCRSFFPFSGTQKPICTLVNERIFAPKAGIGVDPIKFIKTTVKTVVSDANGVANAAAEIAEATEKAKAIKTSTDAIEAASMQLYTTIAYSILAILIIVLIMVIIYLLVSPHFHCSS
;
A
#
# COMPACT_ATOMS: atom_id res chain seq x y z
N MET A 1 -0.23 -11.75 32.89
CA MET A 1 -0.16 -10.33 32.47
C MET A 1 0.78 -10.11 31.27
N TRP A 2 1.95 -10.75 31.19
CA TRP A 2 2.91 -10.54 30.08
C TRP A 2 2.31 -10.73 28.68
N LYS A 3 1.52 -11.80 28.47
CA LYS A 3 0.87 -12.12 27.19
C LYS A 3 -0.06 -11.01 26.68
N THR A 4 -0.78 -10.32 27.58
CA THR A 4 -1.71 -9.25 27.19
C THR A 4 -0.96 -7.99 26.74
N THR A 5 0.15 -7.67 27.40
CA THR A 5 1.00 -6.53 27.06
C THR A 5 1.70 -6.71 25.71
N GLU A 6 2.20 -7.92 25.42
CA GLU A 6 2.82 -8.22 24.11
C GLU A 6 1.81 -8.19 22.96
N ILE A 7 0.59 -8.69 23.17
CA ILE A 7 -0.48 -8.62 22.15
C ILE A 7 -0.85 -7.16 21.84
N ALA A 8 -0.94 -6.31 22.86
CA ALA A 8 -1.20 -4.89 22.67
C ALA A 8 -0.08 -4.20 21.87
N ALA A 9 1.19 -4.47 22.21
CA ALA A 9 2.34 -3.93 21.48
C ALA A 9 2.37 -4.40 20.00
N ALA A 10 2.16 -5.70 19.76
CA ALA A 10 2.09 -6.28 18.42
C ALA A 10 0.95 -5.68 17.58
N THR A 11 -0.20 -5.40 18.20
CA THR A 11 -1.34 -4.76 17.51
C THR A 11 -0.99 -3.33 17.08
N GLN A 12 -0.33 -2.56 17.94
CA GLN A 12 0.07 -1.19 17.63
C GLN A 12 1.12 -1.15 16.50
N GLU A 13 2.08 -2.08 16.53
CA GLU A 13 3.08 -2.22 15.46
C GLU A 13 2.43 -2.63 14.13
N ALA A 14 1.47 -3.56 14.16
CA ALA A 14 0.72 -3.95 12.97
C ALA A 14 -0.08 -2.78 12.37
N ILE A 15 -0.67 -1.92 13.22
CA ILE A 15 -1.35 -0.70 12.76
C ILE A 15 -0.37 0.25 12.08
N ALA A 16 0.80 0.48 12.68
CA ALA A 16 1.82 1.36 12.11
C ALA A 16 2.35 0.84 10.76
N LYS A 17 2.65 -0.47 10.68
CA LYS A 17 3.07 -1.14 9.43
C LYS A 17 2.01 -1.07 8.34
N GLY A 18 0.75 -1.32 8.71
CA GLY A 18 -0.38 -1.20 7.80
C GLY A 18 -0.54 0.20 7.25
N LEU A 19 -0.51 1.22 8.10
CA LEU A 19 -0.67 2.62 7.68
C LEU A 19 0.46 3.05 6.73
N ALA A 20 1.70 2.66 7.03
CA ALA A 20 2.85 2.96 6.17
C ALA A 20 2.72 2.26 4.79
N ALA A 21 2.32 0.99 4.77
CA ALA A 21 2.10 0.25 3.53
C ALA A 21 0.93 0.81 2.71
N GLY A 22 -0.17 1.17 3.39
CA GLY A 22 -1.33 1.82 2.79
C GLY A 22 -0.97 3.14 2.11
N GLU A 23 -0.22 4.01 2.81
CA GLU A 23 0.22 5.29 2.26
C GLU A 23 1.14 5.12 1.04
N ALA A 24 2.10 4.18 1.11
CA ALA A 24 2.98 3.90 -0.01
C ALA A 24 2.21 3.39 -1.24
N ALA A 25 1.24 2.48 -1.03
CA ALA A 25 0.39 1.97 -2.09
C ALA A 25 -0.52 3.05 -2.68
N ARG A 26 -1.09 3.92 -1.83
CA ARG A 26 -1.93 5.06 -2.21
C ARG A 26 -1.21 5.98 -3.19
N ILE A 27 -0.01 6.43 -2.80
CA ILE A 27 0.79 7.37 -3.59
C ILE A 27 1.14 6.73 -4.94
N LYS A 28 1.64 5.49 -4.92
CA LYS A 28 2.05 4.80 -6.15
C LYS A 28 0.86 4.62 -7.11
N ALA A 29 -0.24 4.04 -6.64
CA ALA A 29 -1.41 3.78 -7.47
C ALA A 29 -2.06 5.08 -7.97
N GLY A 30 -2.08 6.13 -7.14
CA GLY A 30 -2.59 7.44 -7.52
C GLY A 30 -1.78 8.08 -8.66
N ILE A 31 -0.45 8.09 -8.56
CA ILE A 31 0.43 8.62 -9.62
C ILE A 31 0.22 7.84 -10.93
N GLU A 32 0.28 6.51 -10.87
CA GLU A 32 0.10 5.64 -12.05
C GLU A 32 -1.26 5.85 -12.72
N ALA A 33 -2.33 5.98 -11.92
CA ALA A 33 -3.68 6.21 -12.42
C ALA A 33 -3.83 7.59 -13.07
N VAL A 34 -3.26 8.65 -12.51
CA VAL A 34 -3.28 9.99 -13.14
C VAL A 34 -2.49 9.98 -14.46
N ILE A 35 -1.29 9.41 -14.48
CA ILE A 35 -0.46 9.32 -15.70
C ILE A 35 -1.20 8.55 -16.80
N SER A 36 -1.77 7.39 -16.46
CA SER A 36 -2.55 6.56 -17.38
C SER A 36 -3.80 7.29 -17.87
N GLY A 37 -4.53 7.95 -16.97
CA GLY A 37 -5.70 8.75 -17.29
C GLY A 37 -5.38 9.90 -18.24
N VAL A 38 -4.31 10.66 -18.00
CA VAL A 38 -3.87 11.75 -18.89
C VAL A 38 -3.46 11.23 -20.26
N LYS A 39 -2.68 10.14 -20.32
CA LYS A 39 -2.28 9.50 -21.58
C LYS A 39 -3.49 9.03 -22.39
N SER A 40 -4.42 8.33 -21.76
CA SER A 40 -5.57 7.72 -22.44
C SER A 40 -6.66 8.73 -22.83
N THR A 41 -6.89 9.77 -22.02
CA THR A 41 -7.96 10.76 -22.28
C THR A 41 -7.51 11.89 -23.20
N LEU A 42 -6.22 12.27 -23.15
CA LEU A 42 -5.70 13.46 -23.83
C LEU A 42 -4.54 13.15 -24.79
N GLY A 43 -4.04 11.91 -24.84
CA GLY A 43 -2.98 11.50 -25.78
C GLY A 43 -1.62 12.18 -25.51
N ILE A 44 -1.38 12.57 -24.26
CA ILE A 44 -0.17 13.29 -23.88
C ILE A 44 0.84 12.29 -23.31
N GLU A 45 1.98 12.14 -23.97
CA GLU A 45 3.07 11.30 -23.46
C GLU A 45 4.12 12.09 -22.67
N LYS A 46 4.29 13.36 -23.03
CA LYS A 46 5.27 14.29 -22.45
C LYS A 46 4.63 15.67 -22.32
N LEU A 47 4.99 16.39 -21.26
CA LEU A 47 4.56 17.78 -21.02
C LEU A 47 5.81 18.65 -21.01
N GLY A 48 5.88 19.66 -21.88
CA GLY A 48 7.04 20.55 -21.97
C GLY A 48 8.35 19.84 -22.31
N GLY A 49 8.28 18.70 -22.99
CA GLY A 49 9.44 17.85 -23.31
C GLY A 49 9.89 16.91 -22.17
N ALA A 50 9.35 17.07 -20.96
CA ALA A 50 9.60 16.18 -19.82
C ALA A 50 8.61 15.00 -19.80
N ALA A 51 9.06 13.86 -19.25
CA ALA A 51 8.19 12.73 -18.99
C ALA A 51 7.12 13.10 -17.95
N LEU A 52 5.91 12.57 -18.10
CA LEU A 52 4.82 12.80 -17.15
C LEU A 52 5.19 12.44 -15.71
N GLU A 53 5.99 11.40 -15.51
CA GLU A 53 6.51 10.95 -14.21
C GLU A 53 7.37 12.01 -13.50
N SER A 54 8.00 12.93 -14.25
CA SER A 54 8.78 14.03 -13.66
C SER A 54 7.91 15.18 -13.17
N ILE A 55 6.64 15.24 -13.59
CA ILE A 55 5.71 16.34 -13.29
C ILE A 55 4.62 15.86 -12.33
N ILE A 56 4.20 14.60 -12.47
CA ILE A 56 3.17 13.93 -11.68
C ILE A 56 3.88 13.03 -10.67
N ASP A 57 4.09 13.58 -9.48
CA ASP A 57 4.75 12.93 -8.35
C ASP A 57 3.82 12.93 -7.12
N ALA A 58 4.33 12.44 -5.99
CA ALA A 58 3.59 12.33 -4.73
C ALA A 58 2.99 13.66 -4.23
N ASN A 59 3.59 14.80 -4.58
CA ASN A 59 3.17 16.14 -4.18
C ASN A 59 2.23 16.81 -5.19
N THR A 60 2.17 16.33 -6.43
CA THR A 60 1.45 17.00 -7.52
C THR A 60 0.30 16.20 -8.08
N TYR A 61 0.27 14.87 -7.96
CA TYR A 61 -0.77 14.02 -8.59
C TYR A 61 -2.21 14.35 -8.14
N THR A 62 -2.38 14.88 -6.94
CA THR A 62 -3.69 15.32 -6.41
C THR A 62 -4.07 16.75 -6.83
N LYS A 63 -3.13 17.53 -7.38
CA LYS A 63 -3.31 18.95 -7.72
C LYS A 63 -3.84 19.11 -9.14
N SER A 64 -5.13 18.85 -9.32
CA SER A 64 -5.81 18.96 -10.62
C SER A 64 -5.61 20.31 -11.32
N SER A 65 -5.62 21.44 -10.61
CA SER A 65 -5.37 22.77 -11.18
C SER A 65 -3.95 22.93 -11.75
N LEU A 66 -2.95 22.31 -11.10
CA LEU A 66 -1.55 22.38 -11.55
C LEU A 66 -1.34 21.50 -12.77
N ILE A 67 -1.87 20.27 -12.75
CA ILE A 67 -1.82 19.34 -13.88
C ILE A 67 -2.56 19.92 -15.10
N SER A 68 -3.76 20.48 -14.89
CA SER A 68 -4.52 21.10 -15.98
C SER A 68 -3.82 22.35 -16.53
N GLY A 69 -3.11 23.11 -15.70
CA GLY A 69 -2.30 24.25 -16.16
C GLY A 69 -1.15 23.82 -17.08
N TYR A 70 -0.43 22.75 -16.75
CA TYR A 70 0.61 22.21 -17.64
C TYR A 70 0.04 21.70 -18.96
N ILE A 71 -1.09 21.01 -18.91
CA ILE A 71 -1.77 20.48 -20.10
C ILE A 71 -2.31 21.62 -20.97
N GLU A 72 -2.87 22.67 -20.36
CA GLU A 72 -3.33 23.88 -21.05
C GLU A 72 -2.16 24.57 -21.78
N ALA A 73 -1.00 24.69 -21.13
CA ALA A 73 0.20 25.23 -21.75
C ALA A 73 0.69 24.37 -22.92
N GLU A 74 0.68 23.04 -22.79
CA GLU A 74 1.04 22.12 -23.88
C GLU A 74 0.06 22.21 -25.05
N TYR A 75 -1.24 22.32 -24.76
CA TYR A 75 -2.28 22.49 -25.78
C TYR A 75 -2.12 23.80 -26.57
N ILE A 76 -1.88 24.91 -25.87
CA ILE A 76 -1.67 26.22 -26.50
C ILE A 76 -0.34 26.24 -27.27
N GLY A 77 0.74 25.77 -26.65
CA GLY A 77 2.08 25.72 -27.25
C GLY A 77 2.19 24.79 -28.46
N SER A 78 1.31 23.77 -28.55
CA SER A 78 1.19 22.89 -29.71
C SER A 78 0.41 23.52 -30.87
N GLY A 79 -0.05 24.77 -30.74
CA GLY A 79 -0.79 25.46 -31.79
C GLY A 79 -2.20 24.91 -32.02
N CYS A 80 -2.76 24.12 -31.08
CA CYS A 80 -4.09 23.52 -31.25
C CYS A 80 -5.22 24.56 -31.41
N ARG A 81 -4.96 25.82 -31.01
CA ARG A 81 -5.87 26.97 -31.12
C ARG A 81 -5.64 27.82 -32.38
N SER A 82 -4.62 27.53 -33.18
CA SER A 82 -4.33 28.31 -34.39
C SER A 82 -5.36 28.04 -35.47
N PHE A 83 -5.89 29.12 -36.05
CA PHE A 83 -6.78 29.10 -37.22
C PHE A 83 -6.02 28.80 -38.53
N PHE A 84 -4.71 29.09 -38.56
CA PHE A 84 -3.84 28.74 -39.67
C PHE A 84 -3.38 27.29 -39.52
N PRO A 85 -3.65 26.41 -40.51
CA PRO A 85 -3.18 25.04 -40.46
C PRO A 85 -1.65 25.06 -40.51
N PHE A 86 -1.02 24.74 -39.39
CA PHE A 86 0.42 24.47 -39.37
C PHE A 86 0.65 23.25 -40.27
N SER A 87 1.55 23.34 -41.26
CA SER A 87 1.91 22.24 -42.17
C SER A 87 2.74 21.17 -41.46
N GLY A 88 2.14 20.52 -40.45
CA GLY A 88 2.70 19.42 -39.69
C GLY A 88 1.60 18.56 -39.08
N THR A 89 1.93 17.31 -38.73
CA THR A 89 1.01 16.40 -38.05
C THR A 89 0.55 17.04 -36.73
N GLN A 90 -0.76 17.27 -36.59
CA GLN A 90 -1.32 17.79 -35.33
C GLN A 90 -0.95 16.83 -34.19
N LYS A 91 -0.54 17.39 -33.05
CA LYS A 91 -0.27 16.57 -31.86
C LYS A 91 -1.57 15.85 -31.44
N PRO A 92 -1.48 14.63 -30.87
CA PRO A 92 -2.66 13.85 -30.48
C PRO A 92 -3.64 14.61 -29.58
N ILE A 93 -3.13 15.46 -28.68
CA ILE A 93 -3.95 16.32 -27.80
C ILE A 93 -4.87 17.27 -28.59
N CYS A 94 -4.44 17.81 -29.73
CA CYS A 94 -5.27 18.70 -30.54
C CYS A 94 -6.45 17.93 -31.12
N THR A 95 -6.19 16.75 -31.69
CA THR A 95 -7.20 15.88 -32.30
C THR A 95 -8.21 15.39 -31.26
N LEU A 96 -7.73 14.82 -30.16
CA LEU A 96 -8.59 14.26 -29.11
C LEU A 96 -9.46 15.31 -28.42
N VAL A 97 -8.90 16.49 -28.10
CA VAL A 97 -9.68 17.57 -27.51
C VAL A 97 -10.74 18.06 -28.51
N ASN A 98 -10.36 18.29 -29.78
CA ASN A 98 -11.31 18.75 -30.81
C ASN A 98 -12.44 17.72 -31.03
N GLU A 99 -12.14 16.44 -31.19
CA GLU A 99 -13.16 15.39 -31.32
C GLU A 99 -14.14 15.38 -30.15
N ARG A 100 -13.64 15.54 -28.92
CA ARG A 100 -14.46 15.47 -27.69
C ARG A 100 -15.28 16.74 -27.44
N ILE A 101 -14.83 17.92 -27.85
CA ILE A 101 -15.60 19.18 -27.71
C ILE A 101 -16.64 19.35 -28.81
N PHE A 102 -16.47 18.71 -29.97
CA PHE A 102 -17.44 18.72 -31.07
C PHE A 102 -18.41 17.52 -31.06
N ALA A 103 -18.14 16.51 -30.23
CA ALA A 103 -19.02 15.36 -30.01
C ALA A 103 -20.40 15.66 -29.36
N PRO A 104 -20.58 16.66 -28.47
CA PRO A 104 -21.90 17.00 -27.96
C PRO A 104 -22.72 17.67 -29.08
N LYS A 105 -23.89 17.11 -29.39
CA LYS A 105 -24.83 17.59 -30.42
C LYS A 105 -24.94 19.12 -30.51
N ALA A 106 -24.98 19.61 -31.75
CA ALA A 106 -25.58 20.88 -32.16
C ALA A 106 -24.92 22.19 -31.68
N GLY A 107 -23.76 22.52 -32.26
CA GLY A 107 -23.39 23.92 -32.52
C GLY A 107 -22.89 24.76 -31.35
N ILE A 108 -22.79 24.20 -30.14
CA ILE A 108 -22.14 24.86 -29.00
C ILE A 108 -20.93 24.01 -28.59
N GLY A 109 -19.79 24.23 -29.26
CA GLY A 109 -18.53 23.64 -28.86
C GLY A 109 -18.19 24.06 -27.43
N VAL A 110 -17.76 23.11 -26.60
CA VAL A 110 -17.24 23.41 -25.26
C VAL A 110 -15.89 24.10 -25.43
N ASP A 111 -15.65 25.18 -24.68
CA ASP A 111 -14.33 25.83 -24.66
C ASP A 111 -13.23 24.78 -24.37
N PRO A 112 -12.20 24.65 -25.22
CA PRO A 112 -11.17 23.61 -25.08
C PRO A 112 -10.47 23.63 -23.72
N ILE A 113 -10.24 24.83 -23.17
CA ILE A 113 -9.58 24.98 -21.86
C ILE A 113 -10.49 24.50 -20.74
N LYS A 114 -11.77 24.85 -20.79
CA LYS A 114 -12.77 24.35 -19.84
C LYS A 114 -12.93 22.83 -19.91
N PHE A 115 -12.87 22.26 -21.11
CA PHE A 115 -12.87 20.81 -21.31
C PHE A 115 -11.64 20.17 -20.65
N ILE A 116 -10.44 20.66 -20.93
CA ILE A 116 -9.18 20.16 -20.33
C ILE A 116 -9.26 20.19 -18.80
N LYS A 117 -9.67 21.32 -18.21
CA LYS A 117 -9.80 21.46 -16.75
C LYS A 117 -10.77 20.45 -16.15
N THR A 118 -11.90 20.23 -16.81
CA THR A 118 -12.92 19.29 -16.35
C THR A 118 -12.43 17.84 -16.47
N THR A 119 -11.84 17.47 -17.61
CA THR A 119 -11.29 16.13 -17.84
C THR A 119 -10.19 15.79 -16.84
N VAL A 120 -9.24 16.71 -16.61
CA VAL A 120 -8.16 16.50 -15.63
C VAL A 120 -8.73 16.37 -14.22
N LYS A 121 -9.74 17.17 -13.85
CA LYS A 121 -10.40 17.04 -12.55
C LYS A 121 -11.04 15.66 -12.37
N THR A 122 -11.70 15.14 -13.41
CA THR A 122 -12.27 13.79 -13.39
C THR A 122 -11.17 12.74 -13.28
N VAL A 123 -10.10 12.81 -14.08
CA VAL A 123 -8.96 11.89 -14.02
C VAL A 123 -8.34 11.85 -12.62
N VAL A 124 -8.12 13.01 -12.00
CA VAL A 124 -7.56 13.08 -10.63
C VAL A 124 -8.55 12.51 -9.60
N SER A 125 -9.85 12.74 -9.77
CA SER A 125 -10.88 12.18 -8.90
C SER A 125 -10.92 10.65 -8.99
N ASP A 126 -10.92 10.10 -10.20
CA ASP A 126 -10.94 8.66 -10.44
C ASP A 126 -9.66 8.01 -9.91
N ALA A 127 -8.50 8.64 -10.16
CA ALA A 127 -7.22 8.21 -9.62
C ALA A 127 -7.19 8.24 -8.09
N ASN A 128 -7.86 9.19 -7.44
CA ASN A 128 -7.98 9.21 -5.99
C ASN A 128 -8.83 8.04 -5.47
N GLY A 129 -9.86 7.62 -6.21
CA GLY A 129 -10.60 6.40 -5.93
C GLY A 129 -9.73 5.15 -5.99
N VAL A 130 -8.93 5.01 -7.06
CA VAL A 130 -7.96 3.91 -7.22
C VAL A 130 -6.90 3.92 -6.13
N ALA A 131 -6.37 5.10 -5.80
CA ALA A 131 -5.37 5.28 -4.74
C ALA A 131 -5.90 4.83 -3.38
N ASN A 132 -7.12 5.23 -3.02
CA ASN A 132 -7.74 4.85 -1.75
C ASN A 132 -7.99 3.34 -1.68
N ALA A 133 -8.50 2.74 -2.75
CA ALA A 133 -8.70 1.29 -2.78
C ALA A 133 -7.37 0.52 -2.62
N ALA A 134 -6.30 0.97 -3.28
CA ALA A 134 -4.97 0.39 -3.11
C ALA A 134 -4.43 0.54 -1.68
N ALA A 135 -4.69 1.69 -1.05
CA ALA A 135 -4.31 1.96 0.34
C ALA A 135 -4.99 0.98 1.30
N GLU A 136 -6.32 0.84 1.19
CA GLU A 136 -7.11 -0.04 2.05
C GLU A 136 -6.67 -1.49 1.92
N ILE A 137 -6.44 -1.96 0.69
CA ILE A 137 -5.96 -3.33 0.43
C ILE A 137 -4.58 -3.56 1.05
N ALA A 138 -3.64 -2.64 0.83
CA ALA A 138 -2.28 -2.78 1.34
C ALA A 138 -2.23 -2.70 2.88
N GLU A 139 -2.98 -1.77 3.46
CA GLU A 139 -3.09 -1.61 4.91
C GLU A 139 -3.67 -2.87 5.57
N ALA A 140 -4.78 -3.40 5.03
CA ALA A 140 -5.40 -4.62 5.55
C ALA A 140 -4.47 -5.83 5.42
N THR A 141 -3.77 -5.95 4.28
CA THR A 141 -2.84 -7.06 4.02
C THR A 141 -1.65 -7.05 4.98
N GLU A 142 -0.99 -5.90 5.14
CA GLU A 142 0.17 -5.81 6.03
C GLU A 142 -0.22 -5.87 7.51
N LYS A 143 -1.38 -5.34 7.91
CA LYS A 143 -1.94 -5.56 9.26
C LYS A 143 -2.14 -7.05 9.54
N ALA A 144 -2.82 -7.77 8.65
CA ALA A 144 -3.10 -9.19 8.82
C ALA A 144 -1.81 -10.02 8.92
N LYS A 145 -0.82 -9.70 8.07
CA LYS A 145 0.50 -10.35 8.08
C LYS A 145 1.26 -10.08 9.39
N ALA A 146 1.31 -8.83 9.84
CA ALA A 146 2.00 -8.46 11.08
C ALA A 146 1.35 -9.10 12.32
N ILE A 147 0.02 -9.14 12.38
CA ILE A 147 -0.72 -9.82 13.47
C ILE A 147 -0.43 -11.32 13.45
N LYS A 148 -0.46 -11.96 12.27
CA LYS A 148 -0.18 -13.39 12.14
C LYS A 148 1.23 -13.72 12.61
N THR A 149 2.25 -13.01 12.12
CA THR A 149 3.65 -13.21 12.54
C THR A 149 3.83 -13.03 14.05
N SER A 150 3.16 -12.04 14.64
CA SER A 150 3.23 -11.81 16.09
C SER A 150 2.54 -12.93 16.87
N THR A 151 1.40 -13.41 16.39
CA THR A 151 0.67 -14.53 17.01
C THR A 151 1.49 -15.81 16.96
N ASP A 152 2.06 -16.14 15.80
CA ASP A 152 2.90 -17.32 15.61
C ASP A 152 4.15 -17.26 16.51
N ALA A 153 4.77 -16.08 16.65
CA ALA A 153 5.91 -15.88 17.55
C ALA A 153 5.54 -16.05 19.03
N ILE A 154 4.39 -15.51 19.46
CA ILE A 154 3.89 -15.66 20.84
C ILE A 154 3.56 -17.13 21.12
N GLU A 155 2.94 -17.84 20.18
CA GLU A 155 2.63 -19.26 20.32
C GLU A 155 3.91 -20.10 20.44
N ALA A 156 4.88 -19.88 19.56
CA ALA A 156 6.18 -20.56 19.62
C ALA A 156 6.92 -20.31 20.94
N ALA A 157 6.97 -19.06 21.40
CA ALA A 157 7.59 -18.72 22.68
C ALA A 157 6.86 -19.39 23.86
N SER A 158 5.53 -19.44 23.83
CA SER A 158 4.74 -20.10 24.87
C SER A 158 4.99 -21.62 24.92
N MET A 159 5.06 -22.28 23.76
CA MET A 159 5.39 -23.70 23.66
C MET A 159 6.79 -23.99 24.20
N GLN A 160 7.77 -23.14 23.87
CA GLN A 160 9.14 -23.27 24.37
C GLN A 160 9.23 -23.13 25.90
N LEU A 161 8.46 -22.21 26.49
CA LEU A 161 8.39 -22.09 27.95
C LEU A 161 7.75 -23.33 28.60
N TYR A 162 6.67 -23.85 28.02
CA TYR A 162 6.02 -25.07 28.51
C TYR A 162 6.94 -26.29 28.45
N THR A 163 7.64 -26.51 27.34
CA THR A 163 8.57 -27.64 27.20
C THR A 163 9.74 -27.54 28.18
N THR A 164 10.25 -26.33 28.40
CA THR A 164 11.34 -26.08 29.36
C THR A 164 10.90 -26.38 30.79
N ILE A 165 9.69 -25.94 31.19
CA ILE A 165 9.13 -26.23 32.51
C ILE A 165 8.86 -27.74 32.66
N ALA A 166 8.28 -28.39 31.66
CA ALA A 166 8.00 -29.83 31.68
C ALA A 166 9.29 -30.67 31.81
N TYR A 167 10.36 -30.30 31.10
CA TYR A 167 11.65 -30.96 31.21
C TYR A 167 12.26 -30.79 32.61
N SER A 168 12.16 -29.59 33.19
CA SER A 168 12.63 -29.33 34.56
C SER A 168 11.87 -30.19 35.59
N ILE A 169 10.56 -30.35 35.45
CA ILE A 169 9.75 -31.19 36.36
C ILE A 169 10.12 -32.68 36.17
N LEU A 170 10.25 -33.15 34.94
CA LEU A 170 10.65 -34.52 34.63
C LEU A 170 12.02 -34.86 35.24
N ALA A 171 12.99 -33.94 35.15
CA ALA A 171 14.31 -34.12 35.75
C ALA A 171 14.25 -34.26 37.28
N ILE A 172 13.45 -33.44 37.96
CA ILE A 172 13.25 -33.54 39.41
C ILE A 172 12.60 -34.89 39.78
N LEU A 173 11.58 -35.32 39.04
CA LEU A 173 10.90 -36.61 39.28
C LEU A 173 11.87 -37.80 39.14
N ILE A 174 12.76 -37.77 38.15
CA ILE A 174 13.78 -38.82 37.95
C ILE A 174 14.75 -38.88 39.14
N ILE A 175 15.22 -37.72 39.63
CA ILE A 175 16.12 -37.66 40.80
C ILE A 175 15.42 -38.22 42.05
N VAL A 176 14.17 -37.80 42.31
CA VAL A 176 13.38 -38.29 43.44
C VAL A 176 13.17 -39.81 43.35
N LEU A 177 12.85 -40.33 42.16
CA LEU A 177 12.68 -41.77 41.94
C LEU A 177 13.96 -42.56 42.27
N ILE A 178 15.13 -42.07 41.82
CA ILE A 178 16.43 -42.69 42.11
C ILE A 178 16.69 -42.69 43.62
N MET A 179 16.43 -41.58 44.32
CA MET A 179 16.59 -41.51 45.77
C MET A 179 15.70 -42.54 46.48
N VAL A 180 14.44 -42.68 46.07
CA VAL A 180 13.51 -43.68 46.64
C VAL A 180 13.98 -45.11 46.41
N ILE A 181 14.44 -45.44 45.20
CA ILE A 181 14.94 -46.80 44.89
C ILE A 181 16.18 -47.13 45.73
N ILE A 182 17.14 -46.20 45.85
CA ILE A 182 18.33 -46.40 46.69
C ILE A 182 17.93 -46.57 48.17
N TYR A 183 17.00 -45.74 48.66
CA TYR A 183 16.49 -45.84 50.02
C TYR A 183 15.82 -47.20 50.28
N LEU A 184 15.00 -47.69 49.34
CA LEU A 184 14.35 -48.99 49.41
C LEU A 184 15.32 -50.17 49.27
N LEU A 185 16.50 -49.99 48.69
CA LEU A 185 17.56 -51.00 48.65
C LEU A 185 18.45 -50.97 49.90
N VAL A 186 18.64 -49.79 50.50
CA VAL A 186 19.41 -49.60 51.74
C VAL A 186 18.59 -49.97 52.99
N SER A 187 17.29 -49.69 53.03
CA SER A 187 16.40 -50.02 54.15
C SER A 187 16.24 -51.53 54.47
N PRO A 188 16.19 -52.49 53.52
CA PRO A 188 16.06 -53.91 53.84
C PRO A 188 17.34 -54.53 54.43
N HIS A 189 18.49 -53.86 54.36
CA HIS A 189 19.73 -54.36 54.97
C HIS A 189 19.89 -53.97 56.45
N PHE A 190 18.98 -53.19 57.04
CA PHE A 190 18.99 -52.83 58.47
C PHE A 190 17.98 -53.60 59.33
N HIS A 191 17.38 -54.69 58.81
CA HIS A 191 16.52 -55.59 59.60
C HIS A 191 17.15 -56.95 59.92
N CYS A 192 18.46 -57.15 59.70
CA CYS A 192 19.17 -58.37 60.09
C CYS A 192 20.59 -58.07 60.61
N SER A 193 20.73 -57.50 61.81
CA SER A 193 21.80 -57.84 62.75
C SER A 193 21.54 -57.23 64.12
N SER A 194 21.32 -58.13 65.09
CA SER A 194 21.49 -58.06 66.56
C SER A 194 21.11 -56.82 67.35
#